data_AF-A0A7I8MLU9-F1
#
_entry.id   AF-A0A7I8MLU9-F1
#
_cell.length_a   1.000
_cell.length_b   1.000
_cell.length_c   1.000
_cell.angle_alpha   90.00
_cell.angle_beta   90.00
_cell.angle_gamma   90.00
#
_symmetry.space_group_name_H-M   'P 1'
#
loop_
_entity.id
_entity.type
_entity.pdbx_description
1 polymer ?
#
loop_
_entity_poly.entity_id
_entity_poly.type
_entity_poly.pdbx_seq_one_letter_code
_entity_poly.pdbx_strand_id
1 'polypeptide(L)'
;MTISRRKFLGWLGAAGLGTTVGSSARAAAKGEFSGFPDSFGVLHDTSLCIGCRLCEKACNEVNELPKPDRPFDDLQVLEERRRTSAGNYTVVNKYGTPANGTPPIFRKNQCNHCLEPACASACFVRAFTKTPKGPVTYDASVCVGCRYCMIACPFEIPTYEYDEALSPRIQKCTLCAPRLEKGLLPGCVDICPTEALSFGIRENLLKIARERIRKFPDRYVPHIYGEHEMGGTSWLYLSTEPFNEIGLREDLGTTPAPTLTAGALGSVPVIVGLWPVLLTGIYAISKRKDKIAAEEQAGAVALAAEQARAESKAELDKALEQAKKEQEAMVKMAVKKALEEAEEKQKAEAEGDAGDSGPSEETDKA
;
A
#
# COMPACT_ATOMS: atom_id res chain seq x y z
N MET A 1 -32.93 20.54 8.87
CA MET A 1 -33.51 19.77 7.75
C MET A 1 -33.01 18.34 7.82
N THR A 2 -33.89 17.37 8.09
CA THR A 2 -33.55 15.94 8.17
C THR A 2 -33.59 15.33 6.76
N ILE A 3 -32.43 14.89 6.25
CA ILE A 3 -32.37 14.17 4.97
C ILE A 3 -32.91 12.76 5.22
N SER A 4 -33.94 12.35 4.47
CA SER A 4 -34.51 11.01 4.60
C SER A 4 -33.53 9.94 4.11
N ARG A 5 -33.57 8.75 4.73
CA ARG A 5 -32.75 7.59 4.32
C ARG A 5 -32.82 7.31 2.82
N ARG A 6 -33.99 7.47 2.18
CA ARG A 6 -34.13 7.32 0.72
C ARG A 6 -33.42 8.39 -0.07
N LYS A 7 -33.42 9.66 0.38
CA LYS A 7 -32.65 10.73 -0.28
C LYS A 7 -31.15 10.51 -0.09
N PHE A 8 -30.72 10.07 1.09
CA PHE A 8 -29.32 9.72 1.34
C PHE A 8 -28.85 8.55 0.47
N LEU A 9 -29.63 7.46 0.40
CA LEU A 9 -29.34 6.31 -0.46
C LEU A 9 -29.43 6.66 -1.95
N GLY A 10 -30.37 7.54 -2.34
CA GLY A 10 -30.47 8.04 -3.71
C GLY A 10 -29.26 8.90 -4.11
N TRP A 11 -28.75 9.73 -3.21
CA TRP A 11 -27.52 10.51 -3.42
C TRP A 11 -26.27 9.63 -3.45
N LEU A 12 -26.19 8.61 -2.59
CA LEU A 12 -25.14 7.58 -2.65
C LEU A 12 -25.18 6.78 -3.96
N GLY A 13 -26.37 6.41 -4.42
CA GLY A 13 -26.55 5.74 -5.71
C GLY A 13 -26.14 6.62 -6.90
N ALA A 14 -26.51 7.90 -6.88
CA ALA A 14 -26.11 8.86 -7.91
C ALA A 14 -24.60 9.17 -7.90
N ALA A 15 -23.98 9.26 -6.72
CA ALA A 15 -22.53 9.42 -6.57
C ALA A 15 -21.77 8.14 -6.99
N GLY A 16 -22.32 6.96 -6.69
CA GLY A 16 -21.77 5.67 -7.12
C GLY A 16 -21.82 5.46 -8.63
N LEU A 17 -22.89 5.92 -9.30
CA LEU A 17 -23.01 5.89 -10.76
C LEU A 17 -22.01 6.82 -11.47
N GLY A 18 -21.61 7.93 -10.83
CA GLY A 18 -20.56 8.81 -11.35
C GLY A 18 -19.17 8.19 -11.37
N THR A 19 -18.94 7.13 -10.59
CA THR A 19 -17.66 6.37 -10.58
C THR A 19 -17.66 5.13 -11.47
N THR A 20 -18.82 4.69 -11.97
CA THR A 20 -18.95 3.46 -12.77
C THR A 20 -19.29 3.70 -14.24
N VAL A 21 -19.68 4.91 -14.64
CA VAL A 21 -19.82 5.28 -16.06
C VAL A 21 -18.53 5.94 -16.54
N GLY A 22 -17.51 5.10 -16.73
CA GLY A 22 -16.26 5.45 -17.38
C GLY A 22 -15.84 4.28 -18.24
N SER A 23 -16.32 4.29 -19.48
CA SER A 23 -15.76 3.59 -20.64
C SER A 23 -14.27 3.37 -20.41
N SER A 24 -13.84 2.11 -20.33
CA SER A 24 -12.43 1.70 -20.42
C SER A 24 -11.49 2.81 -19.97
N ALA A 25 -11.44 3.11 -18.67
CA ALA A 25 -10.34 3.86 -18.11
C ALA A 25 -9.09 2.99 -18.32
N ARG A 26 -8.54 3.06 -19.54
CA ARG A 26 -7.11 3.03 -19.79
C ARG A 26 -6.56 4.26 -19.06
N ALA A 27 -6.65 4.23 -17.72
CA ALA A 27 -5.71 4.92 -16.87
C ALA A 27 -4.38 4.62 -17.51
N ALA A 28 -3.63 5.68 -17.86
CA ALA A 28 -2.42 5.65 -18.66
C ALA A 28 -1.46 4.54 -18.19
N ALA A 29 -1.74 3.31 -18.60
CA ALA A 29 -0.85 2.19 -18.56
C ALA A 29 0.14 2.60 -19.62
N LYS A 30 1.27 3.14 -19.16
CA LYS A 30 2.49 3.30 -19.94
C LYS A 30 2.55 2.14 -20.95
N GLY A 31 2.84 2.47 -22.20
CA GLY A 31 2.72 1.56 -23.35
C GLY A 31 3.20 0.14 -23.07
N GLU A 32 2.60 -0.83 -23.75
CA GLU A 32 2.91 -2.25 -23.65
C GLU A 32 4.43 -2.46 -23.71
N PHE A 33 5.04 -2.76 -22.55
CA PHE A 33 6.47 -2.96 -22.44
C PHE A 33 6.80 -4.39 -22.85
N SER A 34 7.07 -4.67 -24.12
CA SER A 34 7.37 -6.04 -24.59
C SER A 34 8.83 -6.49 -24.38
N GLY A 35 9.54 -5.87 -23.42
CA GLY A 35 10.98 -6.03 -23.23
C GLY A 35 11.81 -4.96 -23.95
N PHE A 36 13.14 -5.15 -23.94
CA PHE A 36 14.07 -4.23 -24.59
C PHE A 36 14.59 -4.81 -25.91
N PRO A 37 14.71 -3.98 -26.96
CA PRO A 37 15.36 -4.38 -28.20
C PRO A 37 16.83 -4.74 -27.93
N ASP A 38 17.40 -5.61 -28.75
CA ASP A 38 18.79 -6.06 -28.67
C ASP A 38 19.22 -6.66 -27.31
N SER A 39 18.25 -7.04 -26.48
CA SER A 39 18.53 -7.70 -25.21
C SER A 39 19.19 -9.06 -25.42
N PHE A 40 20.15 -9.39 -24.56
CA PHE A 40 20.82 -10.68 -24.59
C PHE A 40 19.90 -11.81 -24.17
N GLY A 41 20.15 -12.98 -24.74
CA GLY A 41 19.53 -14.24 -24.37
C GLY A 41 20.50 -15.40 -24.40
N VAL A 42 19.97 -16.58 -24.06
CA VAL A 42 20.67 -17.86 -24.17
C VAL A 42 19.74 -18.84 -24.87
N LEU A 43 20.21 -19.48 -25.93
CA LEU A 43 19.57 -20.62 -26.56
C LEU A 43 20.14 -21.90 -25.97
N HIS A 44 19.31 -22.69 -25.30
CA HIS A 44 19.64 -24.01 -24.78
C HIS A 44 19.12 -25.09 -25.74
N ASP A 45 20.04 -25.72 -26.46
CA ASP A 45 19.75 -26.86 -27.32
C ASP A 45 19.88 -28.16 -26.51
N THR A 46 18.74 -28.71 -26.06
CA THR A 46 18.76 -29.89 -25.20
C THR A 46 19.26 -31.13 -25.92
N SER A 47 19.25 -31.15 -27.26
CA SER A 47 19.76 -32.25 -28.07
C SER A 47 21.29 -32.42 -27.98
N LEU A 48 22.00 -31.35 -27.59
CA LEU A 48 23.46 -31.32 -27.45
C LEU A 48 23.91 -31.45 -25.99
N CYS A 49 22.98 -31.41 -25.05
CA CYS A 49 23.28 -31.40 -23.63
C CYS A 49 23.62 -32.80 -23.13
N ILE A 50 24.83 -32.99 -22.61
CA ILE A 50 25.32 -34.29 -22.12
C ILE A 50 25.21 -34.47 -20.60
N GLY A 51 24.55 -33.55 -19.89
CA GLY A 51 24.34 -33.69 -18.45
C GLY A 51 25.59 -33.52 -17.58
N CYS A 52 26.71 -33.01 -18.10
CA CYS A 52 28.01 -32.96 -17.39
C CYS A 52 28.08 -32.04 -16.15
N ARG A 53 27.04 -31.25 -15.86
CA ARG A 53 26.96 -30.31 -14.72
C ARG A 53 28.05 -29.24 -14.63
N LEU A 54 28.92 -29.09 -15.64
CA LEU A 54 29.92 -28.01 -15.67
C LEU A 54 29.29 -26.61 -15.61
N CYS A 55 28.08 -26.46 -16.16
CA CYS A 55 27.31 -25.23 -16.07
C CYS A 55 26.85 -24.89 -14.62
N GLU A 56 26.66 -25.89 -13.75
CA GLU A 56 26.43 -25.69 -12.31
C GLU A 56 27.72 -25.23 -11.64
N LYS A 57 28.83 -25.92 -11.92
CA LYS A 57 30.16 -25.58 -11.38
C LYS A 57 30.55 -24.13 -11.67
N ALA A 58 30.51 -23.73 -12.94
CA ALA A 58 30.83 -22.36 -13.33
C ALA A 58 29.84 -21.33 -12.75
N CYS A 59 28.57 -21.68 -12.57
CA CYS A 59 27.60 -20.82 -11.92
C CYS A 59 27.93 -20.61 -10.43
N ASN A 60 28.34 -21.67 -9.74
CA ASN A 60 28.75 -21.64 -8.35
C ASN A 60 30.01 -20.78 -8.17
N GLU A 61 31.03 -20.98 -9.01
CA GLU A 61 32.27 -20.20 -8.99
C GLU A 61 32.03 -18.71 -9.29
N VAL A 62 31.27 -18.39 -10.35
CA VAL A 62 31.02 -16.99 -10.77
C VAL A 62 30.22 -16.20 -9.75
N ASN A 63 29.34 -16.84 -8.99
CA ASN A 63 28.48 -16.17 -8.01
C ASN A 63 28.97 -16.42 -6.57
N GLU A 64 30.13 -17.04 -6.38
CA GLU A 64 30.72 -17.36 -5.06
C GLU A 64 29.72 -18.06 -4.13
N LEU A 65 28.97 -19.01 -4.69
CA LEU A 65 27.92 -19.72 -3.94
C LEU A 65 28.52 -20.72 -2.94
N PRO A 66 27.76 -21.13 -1.91
CA PRO A 66 28.21 -22.15 -0.96
C PRO A 66 28.67 -23.43 -1.67
N LYS A 67 29.54 -24.18 -1.00
CA LYS A 67 29.98 -25.50 -1.48
C LYS A 67 28.75 -26.38 -1.73
N PRO A 68 28.66 -27.07 -2.88
CA PRO A 68 27.52 -27.93 -3.16
C PRO A 68 27.50 -29.13 -2.20
N ASP A 69 26.29 -29.61 -1.87
CA ASP A 69 26.09 -30.77 -1.00
C ASP A 69 26.78 -32.02 -1.55
N ARG A 70 26.87 -32.12 -2.88
CA ARG A 70 27.56 -33.18 -3.60
C ARG A 70 28.52 -32.57 -4.64
N PRO A 71 29.69 -33.18 -4.87
CA PRO A 71 30.62 -32.75 -5.91
C PRO A 71 29.94 -32.61 -7.29
N PHE A 72 30.46 -31.72 -8.14
CA PHE A 72 29.86 -31.47 -9.48
C PHE A 72 30.06 -32.64 -10.46
N ASP A 73 31.09 -33.45 -10.23
CA ASP A 73 31.40 -34.69 -10.95
C ASP A 73 30.58 -35.90 -10.46
N ASP A 74 29.88 -35.79 -9.33
CA ASP A 74 28.87 -36.79 -8.93
C ASP A 74 27.63 -36.66 -9.83
N LEU A 75 27.49 -37.57 -10.80
CA LEU A 75 26.34 -37.61 -11.70
C LEU A 75 25.14 -38.37 -11.13
N GLN A 76 25.26 -39.04 -9.98
CA GLN A 76 24.11 -39.72 -9.33
C GLN A 76 23.03 -38.71 -8.92
N VAL A 77 23.37 -37.44 -8.75
CA VAL A 77 22.41 -36.37 -8.47
C VAL A 77 21.36 -36.17 -9.57
N LEU A 78 21.62 -36.70 -10.77
CA LEU A 78 20.74 -36.60 -11.93
C LEU A 78 19.65 -37.68 -11.92
N GLU A 79 19.74 -38.68 -11.04
CA GLU A 79 18.70 -39.69 -10.84
C GLU A 79 17.44 -39.10 -10.17
N GLU A 80 17.60 -37.98 -9.48
CA GLU A 80 16.51 -37.27 -8.83
C GLU A 80 16.27 -35.89 -9.46
N ARG A 81 15.00 -35.45 -9.43
CA ARG A 81 14.64 -34.12 -9.92
C ARG A 81 14.99 -33.08 -8.87
N ARG A 82 15.90 -32.18 -9.23
CA ARG A 82 16.29 -31.05 -8.38
C ARG A 82 15.61 -29.75 -8.83
N ARG A 83 15.43 -28.84 -7.88
CA ARG A 83 15.07 -27.44 -8.14
C ARG A 83 16.25 -26.54 -7.77
N THR A 84 16.22 -25.31 -8.28
CA THR A 84 17.11 -24.26 -7.79
C THR A 84 16.88 -24.03 -6.30
N SER A 85 17.91 -23.57 -5.60
CA SER A 85 17.87 -23.22 -4.17
C SER A 85 18.59 -21.89 -3.95
N ALA A 86 18.64 -21.41 -2.70
CA ALA A 86 19.41 -20.21 -2.39
C ALA A 86 20.92 -20.40 -2.64
N GLY A 87 21.44 -21.62 -2.46
CA GLY A 87 22.82 -21.98 -2.77
C GLY A 87 23.07 -22.47 -4.21
N ASN A 88 22.02 -22.69 -5.01
CA ASN A 88 22.13 -23.26 -6.37
C ASN A 88 21.23 -22.51 -7.36
N TYR A 89 21.79 -21.55 -8.08
CA TYR A 89 21.03 -20.71 -9.04
C TYR A 89 20.66 -21.42 -10.33
N THR A 90 21.27 -22.58 -10.59
CA THR A 90 20.95 -23.44 -11.71
C THR A 90 21.20 -24.90 -11.35
N VAL A 91 20.40 -25.80 -11.91
CA VAL A 91 20.57 -27.26 -11.77
C VAL A 91 20.31 -27.94 -13.09
N VAL A 92 21.03 -29.02 -13.38
CA VAL A 92 20.79 -29.91 -14.51
C VAL A 92 19.95 -31.08 -14.04
N ASN A 93 18.93 -31.42 -14.82
CA ASN A 93 18.05 -32.55 -14.58
C ASN A 93 18.03 -33.47 -15.81
N LYS A 94 17.93 -34.78 -15.56
CA LYS A 94 17.82 -35.84 -16.59
C LYS A 94 16.35 -36.21 -16.84
N TYR A 95 15.90 -36.15 -18.09
CA TYR A 95 14.54 -36.41 -18.57
C TYR A 95 14.53 -37.60 -19.55
N GLY A 96 13.34 -38.16 -19.77
CA GLY A 96 13.14 -39.38 -20.53
C GLY A 96 13.41 -40.64 -19.71
N THR A 97 12.64 -41.69 -20.01
CA THR A 97 12.82 -43.03 -19.48
C THR A 97 13.56 -43.89 -20.52
N PRO A 98 14.30 -44.95 -20.11
CA PRO A 98 14.96 -45.89 -21.02
C PRO A 98 13.99 -46.78 -21.83
N ALA A 99 12.74 -46.36 -22.06
CA ALA A 99 11.83 -47.12 -22.89
C ALA A 99 12.17 -46.82 -24.36
N ASN A 100 12.53 -47.87 -25.11
CA ASN A 100 12.87 -47.85 -26.55
C ASN A 100 14.30 -47.43 -26.94
N GLY A 101 15.26 -47.40 -26.00
CA GLY A 101 16.67 -47.20 -26.34
C GLY A 101 17.04 -45.76 -26.73
N THR A 102 16.14 -44.79 -26.54
CA THR A 102 16.42 -43.37 -26.71
C THR A 102 17.35 -42.88 -25.59
N PRO A 103 18.44 -42.15 -25.89
CA PRO A 103 19.30 -41.58 -24.86
C PRO A 103 18.53 -40.57 -24.00
N PRO A 104 18.88 -40.43 -22.71
CA PRO A 104 18.24 -39.45 -21.84
C PRO A 104 18.51 -38.02 -22.31
N ILE A 105 17.55 -37.12 -22.04
CA ILE A 105 17.67 -35.70 -22.35
C ILE A 105 18.05 -34.94 -21.10
N PHE A 106 19.04 -34.07 -21.20
CA PHE A 106 19.46 -33.25 -20.07
C PHE A 106 19.04 -31.80 -20.28
N ARG A 107 18.37 -31.23 -19.29
CA ARG A 107 17.98 -29.82 -19.31
C ARG A 107 18.56 -29.08 -18.13
N LYS A 108 19.14 -27.92 -18.42
CA LYS A 108 19.52 -26.93 -17.41
C LYS A 108 18.26 -26.16 -16.97
N ASN A 109 18.05 -26.03 -15.67
CA ASN A 109 16.97 -25.30 -15.03
C ASN A 109 17.51 -24.05 -14.34
N GLN A 110 16.95 -22.88 -14.64
CA GLN A 110 17.36 -21.56 -14.11
C GLN A 110 16.28 -20.51 -14.38
N CYS A 111 16.52 -19.27 -13.93
CA CYS A 111 15.68 -18.13 -14.27
C CYS A 111 15.63 -17.90 -15.78
N ASN A 112 14.42 -17.80 -16.33
CA ASN A 112 14.23 -17.53 -17.75
C ASN A 112 14.44 -16.06 -18.14
N HIS A 113 14.62 -15.15 -17.16
CA HIS A 113 14.81 -13.72 -17.38
C HIS A 113 13.76 -13.15 -18.35
N CYS A 114 12.48 -13.29 -18.01
CA CYS A 114 11.35 -12.92 -18.86
C CYS A 114 11.51 -11.50 -19.44
N LEU A 115 10.95 -11.26 -20.62
CA LEU A 115 10.91 -9.93 -21.22
C LEU A 115 10.12 -8.97 -20.32
N GLU A 116 8.98 -9.45 -19.85
CA GLU A 116 8.11 -8.82 -18.84
C GLU A 116 8.11 -9.64 -17.54
N PRO A 117 9.09 -9.42 -16.64
CA PRO A 117 9.24 -10.27 -15.46
C PRO A 117 8.14 -10.04 -14.42
N ALA A 118 7.31 -11.07 -14.22
CA ALA A 118 6.31 -11.14 -13.16
C ALA A 118 6.90 -10.84 -11.77
N CYS A 119 8.10 -11.35 -11.48
CA CYS A 119 8.79 -11.11 -10.22
C CYS A 119 9.14 -9.63 -9.98
N ALA A 120 9.44 -8.86 -11.04
CA ALA A 120 9.66 -7.42 -10.92
C ALA A 120 8.34 -6.66 -10.79
N SER A 121 7.31 -7.06 -11.55
CA SER A 121 5.98 -6.45 -11.46
C SER A 121 5.33 -6.64 -10.09
N ALA A 122 5.53 -7.80 -9.45
CA ALA A 122 4.96 -8.11 -8.13
C ALA A 122 5.75 -7.46 -6.97
N CYS A 123 6.95 -6.94 -7.22
CA CYS A 123 7.82 -6.41 -6.19
C CYS A 123 7.55 -4.91 -5.94
N PHE A 124 6.75 -4.60 -4.93
CA PHE A 124 6.38 -3.22 -4.60
C PHE A 124 7.54 -2.32 -4.16
N VAL A 125 8.64 -2.91 -3.67
CA VAL A 125 9.89 -2.20 -3.31
C VAL A 125 10.89 -2.10 -4.48
N ARG A 126 10.55 -2.65 -5.64
CA ARG A 126 11.41 -2.64 -6.84
C ARG A 126 12.79 -3.28 -6.63
N ALA A 127 12.86 -4.32 -5.81
CA ALA A 127 14.09 -5.11 -5.62
C ALA A 127 14.51 -5.86 -6.88
N PHE A 128 13.61 -6.11 -7.84
CA PHE A 128 13.95 -6.67 -9.13
C PHE A 128 13.82 -5.64 -10.24
N THR A 129 14.77 -5.63 -11.18
CA THR A 129 14.75 -4.72 -12.33
C THR A 129 15.10 -5.47 -13.63
N LYS A 130 14.28 -5.31 -14.68
CA LYS A 130 14.65 -5.74 -16.03
C LYS A 130 15.63 -4.71 -16.60
N THR A 131 16.84 -5.14 -16.91
CA THR A 131 17.86 -4.29 -17.52
C THR A 131 17.70 -4.26 -19.04
N PRO A 132 18.12 -3.18 -19.73
CA PRO A 132 18.11 -3.12 -21.20
C PRO A 132 18.90 -4.23 -21.87
N LYS A 133 19.98 -4.69 -21.23
CA LYS A 133 20.81 -5.79 -21.72
C LYS A 133 20.14 -7.17 -21.60
N GLY A 134 18.97 -7.30 -20.97
CA GLY A 134 18.26 -8.57 -20.82
C GLY A 134 18.18 -9.16 -19.40
N PRO A 135 19.24 -9.11 -18.56
CA PRO A 135 19.16 -9.61 -17.19
C PRO A 135 18.01 -8.99 -16.38
N VAL A 136 17.48 -9.80 -15.46
CA VAL A 136 16.55 -9.36 -14.41
C VAL A 136 17.35 -9.40 -13.13
N THR A 137 17.86 -8.25 -12.71
CA THR A 137 18.76 -8.11 -11.56
C THR A 137 17.98 -8.05 -10.26
N TYR A 138 18.66 -8.31 -9.15
CA TYR A 138 18.11 -8.28 -7.80
C TYR A 138 18.97 -7.36 -6.93
N ASP A 139 18.33 -6.46 -6.19
CA ASP A 139 18.94 -5.59 -5.20
C ASP A 139 18.44 -5.98 -3.81
N ALA A 140 19.34 -6.58 -3.03
CA ALA A 140 19.04 -7.03 -1.69
C ALA A 140 18.78 -5.87 -0.71
N SER A 141 19.32 -4.67 -0.96
CA SER A 141 19.28 -3.55 -0.01
C SER A 141 17.86 -2.99 0.22
N VAL A 142 16.98 -3.14 -0.77
CA VAL A 142 15.58 -2.69 -0.70
C VAL A 142 14.61 -3.85 -0.46
N CYS A 143 15.09 -5.09 -0.44
CA CYS A 143 14.25 -6.27 -0.34
C CYS A 143 13.75 -6.46 1.10
N VAL A 144 12.41 -6.55 1.25
CA VAL A 144 11.76 -6.77 2.54
C VAL A 144 11.41 -8.25 2.81
N GLY A 145 11.85 -9.17 1.94
CA GLY A 145 11.65 -10.61 2.15
C GLY A 145 10.20 -11.09 2.10
N CYS A 146 9.27 -10.36 1.46
CA CYS A 146 7.85 -10.73 1.40
C CYS A 146 7.53 -11.98 0.56
N ARG A 147 8.49 -12.48 -0.24
CA ARG A 147 8.39 -13.70 -1.06
C ARG A 147 7.31 -13.70 -2.15
N TYR A 148 6.64 -12.58 -2.42
CA TYR A 148 5.66 -12.48 -3.51
C TYR A 148 6.26 -12.81 -4.89
N CYS A 149 7.54 -12.51 -5.09
CA CYS A 149 8.25 -12.88 -6.31
C CYS A 149 8.34 -14.40 -6.55
N MET A 150 8.35 -15.22 -5.50
CA MET A 150 8.35 -16.69 -5.61
C MET A 150 7.02 -17.17 -6.16
N ILE A 151 5.91 -16.64 -5.63
CA ILE A 151 4.54 -16.97 -6.05
C ILE A 151 4.24 -16.42 -7.44
N ALA A 152 4.69 -15.20 -7.73
CA ALA A 152 4.43 -14.54 -9.01
C ALA A 152 5.21 -15.16 -10.17
N CYS A 153 6.29 -15.91 -9.92
CA CYS A 153 7.09 -16.48 -10.99
C CYS A 153 6.36 -17.68 -11.62
N PRO A 154 5.98 -17.63 -12.91
CA PRO A 154 5.29 -18.75 -13.57
C PRO A 154 6.16 -20.01 -13.70
N PHE A 155 7.48 -19.85 -13.55
CA PHE A 155 8.49 -20.90 -13.64
C PHE A 155 9.02 -21.34 -12.27
N GLU A 156 8.50 -20.81 -11.15
CA GLU A 156 8.87 -21.21 -9.78
C GLU A 156 10.38 -21.12 -9.46
N ILE A 157 11.07 -20.12 -10.00
CA ILE A 157 12.54 -20.03 -9.89
C ILE A 157 13.05 -19.30 -8.63
N PRO A 158 12.53 -18.12 -8.23
CA PRO A 158 13.07 -17.41 -7.09
C PRO A 158 13.01 -18.26 -5.82
N THR A 159 14.09 -18.28 -5.07
CA THR A 159 14.23 -19.03 -3.81
C THR A 159 14.58 -18.09 -2.67
N TYR A 160 14.38 -18.51 -1.43
CA TYR A 160 14.59 -17.68 -0.25
C TYR A 160 15.63 -18.35 0.67
N GLU A 161 16.52 -17.55 1.26
CA GLU A 161 17.47 -17.99 2.30
C GLU A 161 16.71 -18.18 3.62
N TYR A 162 16.30 -19.42 3.92
CA TYR A 162 15.54 -19.74 5.15
C TYR A 162 16.43 -19.88 6.39
N ASP A 163 17.72 -20.11 6.17
CA ASP A 163 18.78 -20.25 7.17
C ASP A 163 19.35 -18.90 7.65
N GLU A 164 19.05 -17.80 6.94
CA GLU A 164 19.47 -16.45 7.32
C GLU A 164 18.40 -15.73 8.14
N ALA A 165 18.70 -15.45 9.41
CA ALA A 165 17.72 -14.89 10.34
C ALA A 165 17.55 -13.36 10.21
N LEU A 166 18.64 -12.64 9.94
CA LEU A 166 18.67 -11.17 10.06
C LEU A 166 18.50 -10.45 8.73
N SER A 167 19.07 -11.00 7.66
CA SER A 167 19.05 -10.38 6.32
C SER A 167 18.86 -11.41 5.21
N PRO A 168 17.79 -12.21 5.24
CA PRO A 168 17.54 -13.24 4.24
C PRO A 168 17.27 -12.64 2.87
N ARG A 169 17.91 -13.20 1.84
CA ARG A 169 17.77 -12.73 0.47
C ARG A 169 16.89 -13.65 -0.35
N ILE A 170 16.40 -13.09 -1.46
CA ILE A 170 15.83 -13.86 -2.55
C ILE A 170 16.93 -14.15 -3.56
N GLN A 171 17.10 -15.41 -3.92
CA GLN A 171 18.16 -15.86 -4.79
C GLN A 171 17.62 -16.51 -6.06
N LYS A 172 18.36 -16.31 -7.16
CA LYS A 172 18.08 -16.89 -8.48
C LYS A 172 19.24 -16.57 -9.43
N CYS A 173 19.25 -17.20 -10.59
CA CYS A 173 20.14 -16.83 -11.70
C CYS A 173 20.07 -15.31 -11.99
N THR A 174 21.25 -14.73 -12.18
CA THR A 174 21.51 -13.30 -12.41
C THR A 174 21.79 -12.99 -13.89
N LEU A 175 21.72 -14.01 -14.77
CA LEU A 175 22.23 -14.00 -16.14
C LEU A 175 23.70 -13.54 -16.22
N CYS A 176 24.46 -13.73 -15.14
CA CYS A 176 25.82 -13.23 -15.01
C CYS A 176 25.95 -11.72 -15.34
N ALA A 177 24.97 -10.89 -14.95
CA ALA A 177 24.96 -9.46 -15.26
C ALA A 177 26.32 -8.74 -15.00
N PRO A 178 27.03 -8.98 -13.88
CA PRO A 178 28.35 -8.36 -13.66
C PRO A 178 29.42 -8.77 -14.69
N ARG A 179 29.34 -9.98 -15.26
CA ARG A 179 30.24 -10.42 -16.34
C ARG A 179 29.87 -9.79 -17.67
N LEU A 180 28.57 -9.69 -17.97
CA LEU A 180 28.07 -9.05 -19.20
C LEU A 180 28.45 -7.57 -19.27
N GLU A 181 28.53 -6.88 -18.12
CA GLU A 181 29.04 -5.50 -18.05
C GLU A 181 30.50 -5.38 -18.45
N LYS A 182 31.29 -6.43 -18.22
CA LYS A 182 32.71 -6.53 -18.59
C LYS A 182 32.93 -7.13 -20.00
N GLY A 183 31.86 -7.39 -20.75
CA GLY A 183 31.93 -8.02 -22.07
C GLY A 183 32.28 -9.51 -22.05
N LEU A 184 32.18 -10.16 -20.88
CA LEU A 184 32.45 -11.59 -20.72
C LEU A 184 31.15 -12.40 -20.90
N LEU A 185 31.28 -13.64 -21.37
CA LEU A 185 30.16 -14.58 -21.45
C LEU A 185 29.65 -14.99 -20.06
N PRO A 186 28.37 -15.36 -19.93
CA PRO A 186 27.88 -16.04 -18.74
C PRO A 186 28.70 -17.30 -18.46
N GLY A 187 29.11 -17.54 -17.20
CA GLY A 187 30.02 -18.65 -16.88
C GLY A 187 29.49 -20.03 -17.30
N CYS A 188 28.18 -20.25 -17.21
CA CYS A 188 27.58 -21.50 -17.68
C CYS A 188 27.63 -21.70 -19.20
N VAL A 189 27.64 -20.61 -19.97
CA VAL A 189 27.78 -20.66 -21.44
C VAL A 189 29.24 -20.90 -21.79
N ASP A 190 30.15 -20.12 -21.19
CA ASP A 190 31.60 -20.15 -21.41
C ASP A 190 32.21 -21.54 -21.20
N ILE A 191 31.73 -22.27 -20.19
CA ILE A 191 32.24 -23.60 -19.82
C ILE A 191 31.61 -24.77 -20.61
N CYS A 192 30.58 -24.53 -21.43
CA CYS A 192 29.79 -25.61 -22.00
C CYS A 192 30.57 -26.37 -23.10
N PRO A 193 30.99 -27.64 -22.88
CA PRO A 193 31.92 -28.31 -23.79
C PRO A 193 31.29 -28.73 -25.12
N THR A 194 29.96 -28.85 -25.16
CA THR A 194 29.21 -29.27 -26.35
C THR A 194 28.49 -28.11 -27.04
N GLU A 195 28.71 -26.87 -26.57
CA GLU A 195 28.04 -25.67 -27.08
C GLU A 195 26.51 -25.79 -27.08
N ALA A 196 25.95 -26.61 -26.18
CA ALA A 196 24.51 -26.73 -25.97
C ALA A 196 23.88 -25.39 -25.55
N LEU A 197 24.68 -24.48 -24.99
CA LEU A 197 24.28 -23.13 -24.62
C LEU A 197 24.91 -22.13 -25.59
N SER A 198 24.09 -21.43 -26.37
CA SER A 198 24.54 -20.34 -27.25
C SER A 198 24.08 -18.99 -26.69
N PHE A 199 24.99 -18.02 -26.54
CA PHE A 199 24.70 -16.69 -26.02
C PHE A 199 24.77 -15.62 -27.12
N GLY A 200 23.91 -14.61 -27.04
CA GLY A 200 23.93 -13.49 -27.98
C GLY A 200 22.68 -12.63 -27.89
N ILE A 201 22.45 -11.78 -28.89
CA ILE A 201 21.21 -11.02 -29.03
C ILE A 201 20.05 -12.00 -29.21
N ARG A 202 19.00 -11.86 -28.40
CA ARG A 202 17.85 -12.79 -28.39
C ARG A 202 17.23 -12.98 -29.77
N GLU A 203 17.08 -11.91 -30.55
CA GLU A 203 16.49 -12.00 -31.89
C GLU A 203 17.34 -12.85 -32.85
N ASN A 204 18.67 -12.75 -32.76
CA ASN A 204 19.58 -13.57 -33.54
C ASN A 204 19.53 -15.04 -33.10
N LEU A 205 19.39 -15.29 -31.80
CA LEU A 205 19.19 -16.64 -31.28
C LEU A 205 17.90 -17.28 -31.80
N LEU A 206 16.80 -16.52 -31.92
CA LEU A 206 15.57 -17.00 -32.56
C LEU A 206 15.78 -17.35 -34.04
N LYS A 207 16.55 -16.55 -34.79
CA LYS A 207 16.90 -16.84 -36.18
C LYS A 207 17.69 -18.15 -36.29
N ILE A 208 18.70 -18.32 -35.43
CA ILE A 208 19.50 -19.56 -35.33
C ILE A 208 18.61 -20.76 -34.99
N ALA A 209 17.72 -20.61 -34.00
CA ALA A 209 16.82 -21.67 -33.57
C ALA A 209 15.87 -22.13 -34.71
N ARG A 210 15.23 -21.19 -35.41
CA ARG A 210 14.38 -21.52 -36.57
C ARG A 210 15.18 -22.15 -37.71
N GLU A 211 16.43 -21.74 -37.91
CA GLU A 211 17.30 -22.36 -38.90
C GLU A 211 17.67 -23.80 -38.54
N ARG A 212 17.98 -24.09 -37.27
CA ARG A 212 18.22 -25.46 -36.78
C ARG A 212 17.00 -26.35 -36.99
N ILE A 213 15.81 -25.88 -36.60
CA ILE A 213 14.55 -26.60 -36.83
C ILE A 213 14.34 -26.87 -38.33
N ARG A 214 14.55 -25.86 -39.19
CA ARG A 214 14.37 -26.01 -40.64
C ARG A 214 15.36 -26.99 -41.28
N LYS A 215 16.63 -26.99 -40.82
CA LYS A 215 17.67 -27.90 -41.35
C LYS A 215 17.48 -29.34 -40.89
N PHE A 216 16.92 -29.55 -39.70
CA PHE A 216 16.74 -30.86 -39.09
C PHE A 216 15.29 -31.03 -38.58
N PRO A 217 14.28 -31.02 -39.47
CA PRO A 217 12.87 -31.03 -39.08
C PRO A 217 12.48 -32.31 -38.33
N ASP A 218 13.11 -33.44 -38.63
CA ASP A 218 12.85 -34.72 -37.96
C ASP A 218 13.52 -34.84 -36.58
N ARG A 219 14.42 -33.91 -36.24
CA ARG A 219 15.15 -33.90 -34.96
C ARG A 219 14.43 -33.08 -33.90
N TYR A 220 13.83 -31.95 -34.27
CA TYR A 220 13.33 -30.98 -33.31
C TYR A 220 11.80 -30.93 -33.32
N VAL A 221 11.23 -30.73 -32.14
CA VAL A 221 9.85 -30.24 -32.03
C VAL A 221 9.80 -28.87 -32.72
N PRO A 222 8.85 -28.60 -33.64
CA PRO A 222 8.78 -27.36 -34.42
C PRO A 222 8.22 -26.18 -33.59
N HIS A 223 8.81 -25.95 -32.43
CA HIS A 223 8.46 -24.90 -31.48
C HIS A 223 9.73 -24.44 -30.74
N ILE A 224 9.85 -23.13 -30.51
CA ILE A 224 10.94 -22.54 -29.73
C ILE A 224 10.37 -22.09 -28.39
N TYR A 225 10.59 -22.88 -27.35
CA TYR A 225 10.11 -22.53 -26.02
C TYR A 225 10.85 -21.29 -25.51
N GLY A 226 10.11 -20.36 -24.92
CA GLY A 226 10.57 -19.04 -24.50
C GLY A 226 10.42 -17.95 -25.56
N GLU A 227 9.96 -18.30 -26.78
CA GLU A 227 9.66 -17.30 -27.81
C GLU A 227 8.46 -16.44 -27.38
N HIS A 228 7.40 -17.10 -26.92
CA HIS A 228 6.11 -16.47 -26.61
C HIS A 228 5.59 -16.77 -25.19
N GLU A 229 6.08 -17.81 -24.54
CA GLU A 229 5.61 -18.27 -23.23
C GLU A 229 5.70 -17.13 -22.20
N MET A 230 4.56 -16.78 -21.59
CA MET A 230 4.43 -15.66 -20.65
C MET A 230 4.95 -14.31 -21.19
N GLY A 231 4.71 -14.00 -22.45
CA GLY A 231 5.19 -12.78 -23.10
C GLY A 231 6.64 -12.87 -23.58
N GLY A 232 7.23 -14.06 -23.55
CA GLY A 232 8.58 -14.32 -24.02
C GLY A 232 9.66 -14.19 -22.95
N THR A 233 10.75 -14.93 -23.15
CA THR A 233 11.86 -15.04 -22.20
C THR A 233 13.21 -14.85 -22.84
N SER A 234 14.23 -14.51 -22.04
CA SER A 234 15.61 -14.39 -22.55
C SER A 234 16.29 -15.76 -22.67
N TRP A 235 15.80 -16.78 -21.98
CA TRP A 235 16.17 -18.17 -22.24
C TRP A 235 15.23 -18.79 -23.27
N LEU A 236 15.81 -19.38 -24.30
CA LEU A 236 15.13 -20.07 -25.39
C LEU A 236 15.54 -21.53 -25.38
N TYR A 237 14.68 -22.44 -25.82
CA TYR A 237 14.98 -23.87 -25.83
C TYR A 237 14.61 -24.51 -27.15
N LEU A 238 15.50 -25.39 -27.62
CA LEU A 238 15.19 -26.41 -28.62
C LEU A 238 15.12 -27.77 -27.93
N SER A 239 14.20 -28.61 -28.37
CA SER A 239 14.03 -29.95 -27.82
C SER A 239 13.75 -30.97 -28.92
N THR A 240 14.19 -32.20 -28.71
CA THR A 240 13.83 -33.36 -29.53
C THR A 240 12.56 -34.05 -29.05
N GLU A 241 12.15 -33.78 -27.80
CA GLU A 241 10.96 -34.33 -27.17
C GLU A 241 9.99 -33.20 -26.78
N PRO A 242 8.68 -33.49 -26.59
CA PRO A 242 7.72 -32.51 -26.09
C PRO A 242 8.21 -31.77 -24.84
N PHE A 243 7.90 -30.47 -24.74
CA PHE A 243 8.49 -29.62 -23.71
C PHE A 243 8.02 -30.00 -22.29
N ASN A 244 6.78 -30.46 -22.13
CA ASN A 244 6.27 -31.05 -20.89
C ASN A 244 7.07 -32.27 -20.41
N GLU A 245 7.50 -33.16 -21.31
CA GLU A 245 8.31 -34.35 -21.01
C GLU A 245 9.72 -33.98 -20.54
N ILE A 246 10.22 -32.81 -20.95
CA ILE A 246 11.47 -32.23 -20.44
C ILE A 246 11.24 -31.20 -19.32
N GLY A 247 10.08 -31.26 -18.65
CA GLY A 247 9.70 -30.49 -17.46
C GLY A 247 9.60 -28.99 -17.67
N LEU A 248 9.31 -28.55 -18.89
CA LEU A 248 8.94 -27.19 -19.22
C LEU A 248 7.42 -27.11 -19.32
N ARG A 249 6.83 -26.03 -18.80
CA ARG A 249 5.38 -25.88 -18.72
C ARG A 249 4.80 -25.34 -20.02
N GLU A 250 3.88 -26.07 -20.64
CA GLU A 250 3.20 -25.65 -21.88
C GLU A 250 1.82 -25.01 -21.63
N ASP A 251 1.38 -24.96 -20.37
CA ASP A 251 0.08 -24.41 -19.95
C ASP A 251 0.11 -22.90 -19.64
N LEU A 252 1.23 -22.23 -19.89
CA LEU A 252 1.46 -20.83 -19.49
C LEU A 252 0.74 -19.80 -20.37
N GLY A 253 0.44 -20.14 -21.63
CA GLY A 253 -0.04 -19.18 -22.63
C GLY A 253 1.01 -18.13 -23.02
N THR A 254 0.60 -17.15 -23.83
CA THR A 254 1.50 -16.16 -24.43
C THR A 254 1.40 -14.76 -23.83
N THR A 255 0.41 -14.54 -22.96
CA THR A 255 0.16 -13.26 -22.32
C THR A 255 1.18 -13.03 -21.18
N PRO A 256 1.87 -11.87 -21.14
CA PRO A 256 2.73 -11.51 -20.02
C PRO A 256 1.99 -11.56 -18.67
N ALA A 257 2.64 -11.99 -17.60
CA ALA A 257 1.99 -12.03 -16.29
C ALA A 257 1.52 -10.64 -15.80
N PRO A 258 2.31 -9.55 -15.98
CA PRO A 258 1.92 -8.22 -15.53
C PRO A 258 0.63 -7.68 -16.18
N THR A 259 0.32 -8.07 -17.42
CA THR A 259 -0.87 -7.56 -18.11
C THR A 259 -2.17 -8.10 -17.50
N LEU A 260 -2.12 -9.24 -16.81
CA LEU A 260 -3.29 -9.83 -16.13
C LEU A 260 -3.75 -8.99 -14.94
N THR A 261 -2.87 -8.19 -14.33
CA THR A 261 -3.18 -7.35 -13.16
C THR A 261 -3.13 -5.86 -13.46
N ALA A 262 -2.60 -5.45 -14.63
CA ALA A 262 -2.41 -4.06 -15.02
C ALA A 262 -3.71 -3.23 -14.96
N GLY A 263 -4.85 -3.79 -15.39
CA GLY A 263 -6.14 -3.10 -15.35
C GLY A 263 -6.58 -2.75 -13.92
N ALA A 264 -6.52 -3.73 -13.01
CA ALA A 264 -6.88 -3.52 -11.61
C ALA A 264 -5.90 -2.55 -10.93
N LEU A 265 -4.59 -2.73 -11.13
CA LEU A 265 -3.57 -1.87 -10.54
C LEU A 265 -3.59 -0.43 -11.09
N GLY A 266 -4.00 -0.23 -12.34
CA GLY A 266 -4.17 1.09 -12.95
C GLY A 266 -5.26 1.93 -12.28
N SER A 267 -6.24 1.30 -11.61
CA SER A 267 -7.27 2.02 -10.84
C SER A 267 -6.81 2.51 -9.48
N VAL A 268 -5.74 1.92 -8.92
CA VAL A 268 -5.27 2.20 -7.55
C VAL A 268 -4.88 3.66 -7.36
N PRO A 269 -4.08 4.31 -8.24
CA PRO A 269 -3.74 5.73 -8.07
C PRO A 269 -4.97 6.65 -8.05
N VAL A 270 -5.99 6.34 -8.84
CA VAL A 270 -7.25 7.12 -8.87
C VAL A 270 -7.97 7.00 -7.54
N ILE A 271 -8.12 5.77 -7.02
CA ILE A 271 -8.75 5.51 -5.73
C ILE A 271 -7.98 6.21 -4.61
N VAL A 272 -6.67 6.00 -4.54
CA VAL A 272 -5.79 6.58 -3.51
C VAL A 272 -5.76 8.11 -3.58
N GLY A 273 -5.87 8.71 -4.76
CA GLY A 273 -5.94 10.17 -4.92
C GLY A 273 -7.31 10.76 -4.57
N LEU A 274 -8.40 10.09 -4.96
CA LEU A 274 -9.76 10.61 -4.83
C LEU A 274 -10.28 10.56 -3.39
N TRP A 275 -10.01 9.48 -2.66
CA TRP A 275 -10.53 9.31 -1.29
C TRP A 275 -10.04 10.39 -0.31
N PRO A 276 -8.75 10.73 -0.22
CA PRO A 276 -8.28 11.82 0.64
C PRO A 276 -8.95 13.16 0.31
N VAL A 277 -9.05 13.50 -0.98
CA VAL A 277 -9.71 14.75 -1.42
C VAL A 277 -11.17 14.77 -0.97
N LEU A 278 -11.90 13.68 -1.19
CA LEU A 278 -13.30 13.55 -0.78
C LEU A 278 -13.45 13.67 0.75
N LEU A 279 -12.65 12.93 1.51
CA LEU A 279 -12.71 12.92 2.97
C LEU A 279 -12.30 14.26 3.58
N THR A 280 -11.28 14.93 3.04
CA THR A 280 -10.91 16.29 3.44
C THR A 280 -12.01 17.30 3.11
N GLY A 281 -12.67 17.16 1.95
CA GLY A 281 -13.82 17.99 1.59
C GLY A 281 -14.99 17.83 2.57
N ILE A 282 -15.35 16.59 2.91
CA ILE A 282 -16.40 16.30 3.90
C ILE A 282 -16.02 16.87 5.28
N TYR A 283 -14.77 16.67 5.70
CA TYR A 283 -14.26 17.19 6.97
C TYR A 283 -14.36 18.73 7.04
N ALA A 284 -13.95 19.44 5.97
CA ALA A 284 -14.02 20.89 5.90
C ALA A 284 -15.46 21.41 5.97
N ILE A 285 -16.40 20.74 5.28
CA ILE A 285 -17.83 21.07 5.34
C ILE A 285 -18.38 20.84 6.75
N SER A 286 -18.04 19.71 7.39
CA SER A 286 -18.46 19.42 8.77
C SER A 286 -17.96 20.50 9.74
N LYS A 287 -16.67 20.81 9.70
CA LYS A 287 -16.06 21.86 10.55
C LYS A 287 -16.70 23.23 10.34
N ARG A 288 -17.05 23.58 9.11
CA ARG A 288 -17.75 24.83 8.81
C ARG A 288 -19.15 24.84 9.41
N LYS A 289 -19.89 23.73 9.33
CA LYS A 289 -21.22 23.62 9.94
C LYS A 289 -21.15 23.71 11.47
N ASP A 290 -20.18 23.06 12.09
CA ASP A 290 -19.98 23.13 13.55
C ASP A 290 -19.68 24.57 13.99
N LYS A 291 -18.86 25.30 13.22
CA LYS A 291 -18.56 26.71 13.48
C LYS A 291 -19.81 27.59 13.38
N ILE A 292 -20.61 27.43 12.32
CA ILE A 292 -21.86 28.18 12.15
C ILE A 292 -22.83 27.87 13.29
N ALA A 293 -22.99 26.60 13.67
CA ALA A 293 -23.85 26.20 14.77
C ALA A 293 -23.40 26.80 16.12
N ALA A 294 -22.08 26.87 16.36
CA ALA A 294 -21.53 27.50 17.56
C ALA A 294 -21.77 29.03 17.58
N GLU A 295 -21.64 29.70 16.43
CA GLU A 295 -21.94 31.13 16.28
C GLU A 295 -23.44 31.41 16.48
N GLU A 296 -24.32 30.60 15.90
CA GLU A 296 -25.78 30.67 16.11
C GLU A 296 -26.16 30.45 17.57
N GLN A 297 -25.57 29.44 18.23
CA GLN A 297 -25.81 29.16 19.65
C GLN A 297 -25.31 30.31 20.54
N ALA A 298 -24.12 30.85 20.28
CA ALA A 298 -23.59 31.99 21.02
C ALA A 298 -24.47 33.23 20.85
N GLY A 299 -24.96 33.50 19.63
CA GLY A 299 -25.90 34.58 19.36
C GLY A 299 -27.24 34.39 20.07
N ALA A 300 -27.79 33.18 20.09
CA ALA A 300 -29.02 32.86 20.81
C ALA A 300 -28.87 33.04 22.33
N VAL A 301 -27.74 32.62 22.91
CA VAL A 301 -27.44 32.80 24.33
C VAL A 301 -27.28 34.28 24.67
N ALA A 302 -26.62 35.07 23.81
CA ALA A 302 -26.46 36.51 24.00
C ALA A 302 -27.81 37.25 23.99
N LEU A 303 -28.68 36.94 23.03
CA LEU A 303 -30.03 37.50 22.95
C LEU A 303 -30.88 37.13 24.17
N ALA A 304 -30.86 35.87 24.59
CA ALA A 304 -31.57 35.42 25.77
C ALA A 304 -31.06 36.10 27.06
N ALA A 305 -29.75 36.30 27.18
CA ALA A 305 -29.15 37.00 28.32
C ALA A 305 -29.51 38.50 28.32
N GLU A 306 -29.58 39.14 27.16
CA GLU A 306 -30.02 40.53 27.05
C GLU A 306 -31.50 40.70 27.43
N GLN A 307 -32.37 39.81 26.93
CA GLN A 307 -33.79 39.78 27.29
C GLN A 307 -33.97 39.56 28.80
N ALA A 308 -33.30 38.56 29.38
CA ALA A 308 -33.38 38.27 30.81
C ALA A 308 -32.88 39.45 31.67
N ARG A 309 -31.82 40.16 31.24
CA ARG A 309 -31.33 41.37 31.91
C ARG A 309 -32.32 42.53 31.81
N ALA A 310 -32.95 42.72 30.65
CA ALA A 310 -33.97 43.75 30.46
C ALA A 310 -35.21 43.49 31.31
N GLU A 311 -35.68 42.25 31.35
CA GLU A 311 -36.79 41.80 32.22
C GLU A 311 -36.44 41.98 33.70
N SER A 312 -35.26 41.50 34.13
CA SER A 312 -34.81 41.65 35.52
C SER A 312 -34.69 43.12 35.94
N LYS A 313 -34.21 43.99 35.04
CA LYS A 313 -34.14 45.43 35.29
C LYS A 313 -35.53 46.05 35.42
N ALA A 314 -36.47 45.68 34.55
CA ALA A 314 -37.84 46.15 34.62
C ALA A 314 -38.54 45.69 35.92
N GLU A 315 -38.33 44.44 36.34
CA GLU A 315 -38.84 43.94 37.62
C GLU A 315 -38.19 44.65 38.82
N LEU A 316 -36.87 44.87 38.79
CA LEU A 316 -36.15 45.59 39.83
C LEU A 316 -36.61 47.05 39.95
N ASP A 317 -36.77 47.76 38.83
CA ASP A 317 -37.26 49.14 38.80
C ASP A 317 -38.68 49.22 39.38
N LYS A 318 -39.55 48.26 39.02
CA LYS A 318 -40.90 48.15 39.58
C LYS A 318 -40.90 47.87 41.09
N ALA A 319 -40.02 46.98 41.56
CA ALA A 319 -39.87 46.65 42.98
C ALA A 319 -39.33 47.86 43.77
N LEU A 320 -38.37 48.61 43.23
CA LEU A 320 -37.84 49.84 43.84
C LEU A 320 -38.91 50.93 43.93
N GLU A 321 -39.73 51.08 42.89
CA GLU A 321 -40.82 52.05 42.91
C GLU A 321 -41.90 51.69 43.93
N GLN A 322 -42.22 50.40 44.06
CA GLN A 322 -43.13 49.91 45.08
C GLN A 322 -42.56 50.11 46.49
N ALA A 323 -41.28 49.79 46.71
CA ALA A 323 -40.61 50.01 48.00
C ALA A 323 -40.56 51.50 48.38
N LYS A 324 -40.36 52.40 47.42
CA LYS A 324 -40.47 53.86 47.66
C LYS A 324 -41.87 54.27 48.10
N LYS A 325 -42.91 53.77 47.44
CA LYS A 325 -44.32 54.04 47.82
C LYS A 325 -44.63 53.52 49.22
N GLU A 326 -44.18 52.31 49.56
CA GLU A 326 -44.31 51.73 50.89
C GLU A 326 -43.55 52.54 51.95
N GLN A 327 -42.32 52.96 51.65
CA GLN A 327 -41.53 53.83 52.53
C GLN A 327 -42.21 55.19 52.74
N GLU A 328 -42.71 55.84 51.69
CA GLU A 328 -43.45 57.10 51.78
C GLU A 328 -44.74 56.95 52.59
N ALA A 329 -45.46 55.84 52.44
CA ALA A 329 -46.64 55.54 53.24
C ALA A 329 -46.28 55.32 54.72
N MET A 330 -45.20 54.58 55.01
CA MET A 330 -44.71 54.39 56.37
C MET A 330 -44.24 55.71 57.01
N VAL A 331 -43.52 56.55 56.27
CA VAL A 331 -43.10 57.87 56.74
C VAL A 331 -44.32 58.75 57.01
N LYS A 332 -45.32 58.79 56.12
CA LYS A 332 -46.58 59.52 56.36
C LYS A 332 -47.32 59.02 57.60
N MET A 333 -47.39 57.70 57.80
CA MET A 333 -48.00 57.12 59.00
C MET A 333 -47.22 57.48 60.27
N ALA A 334 -45.88 57.42 60.24
CA ALA A 334 -45.03 57.78 61.37
C ALA A 334 -45.11 59.28 61.70
N VAL A 335 -45.11 60.15 60.68
CA VAL A 335 -45.31 61.60 60.85
C VAL A 335 -46.68 61.90 61.42
N LYS A 336 -47.75 61.24 60.92
CA LYS A 336 -49.09 61.39 61.47
C LYS A 336 -49.14 60.97 62.95
N LYS A 337 -48.56 59.83 63.29
CA LYS A 337 -48.47 59.35 64.67
C LYS A 337 -47.68 60.30 65.57
N ALA A 338 -46.56 60.84 65.09
CA ALA A 338 -45.76 61.82 65.83
C ALA A 338 -46.49 63.16 66.02
N LEU A 339 -47.31 63.58 65.06
CA LEU A 339 -48.16 64.77 65.19
C LEU A 339 -49.28 64.54 66.21
N GLU A 340 -49.91 63.35 66.21
CA GLU A 340 -50.91 62.96 67.21
C GLU A 340 -50.30 62.88 68.63
N GLU A 341 -49.12 62.28 68.79
CA GLU A 341 -48.38 62.25 70.07
C GLU A 341 -47.94 63.65 70.52
N ALA A 342 -47.64 64.58 69.60
CA ALA A 342 -47.34 65.98 69.92
C ALA A 342 -48.60 66.77 70.32
N GLU A 343 -49.75 66.51 69.70
CA GLU A 343 -51.04 67.08 70.07
C GLU A 343 -51.51 66.56 71.45
N GLU A 344 -51.26 65.29 71.77
CA GLU A 344 -51.50 64.71 73.09
C GLU A 344 -50.57 65.30 74.15
N LYS A 345 -49.29 65.53 73.84
CA LYS A 345 -48.37 66.26 74.75
C LYS A 345 -48.81 67.70 75.00
N GLN A 346 -49.25 68.41 73.96
CA GLN A 346 -49.77 69.78 74.10
C GLN A 346 -51.09 69.83 74.89
N LYS A 347 -51.92 68.77 74.82
CA LYS A 347 -53.12 68.64 75.67
C LYS A 347 -52.77 68.25 77.11
N ALA A 348 -51.75 67.42 77.32
CA ALA A 348 -51.27 67.06 78.66
C ALA A 348 -50.59 68.22 79.40
N GLU A 349 -49.96 69.16 78.67
CA GLU A 349 -49.39 70.40 79.24
C GLU A 349 -50.45 71.49 79.53
N ALA A 350 -51.70 71.33 79.08
CA ALA A 350 -52.79 72.28 79.31
C ALA A 350 -53.67 71.95 80.55
N GLU A 351 -53.54 70.77 81.16
CA GLU A 351 -54.41 70.30 82.26
C GLU A 351 -53.67 70.00 83.58
N GLY A 352 -52.42 70.43 83.75
CA GLY A 352 -51.60 70.09 84.91
C GLY A 352 -50.70 71.20 85.45
N ASP A 353 -51.26 72.35 85.86
CA ASP A 353 -50.57 73.26 86.79
C ASP A 353 -51.54 74.19 87.55
N ALA A 354 -51.79 73.88 88.84
CA ALA A 354 -51.90 74.85 89.94
C ALA A 354 -52.16 74.14 91.30
N GLY A 355 -51.19 74.23 92.20
CA GLY A 355 -51.35 73.97 93.65
C GLY A 355 -50.20 73.17 94.26
N ASP A 356 -49.00 73.75 94.37
CA ASP A 356 -48.51 74.54 95.52
C ASP A 356 -47.83 73.70 96.62
N SER A 357 -46.53 73.96 96.82
CA SER A 357 -45.81 74.19 98.09
C SER A 357 -44.41 73.56 98.15
N GLY A 358 -43.37 74.42 98.34
CA GLY A 358 -41.95 74.07 98.48
C GLY A 358 -41.55 73.60 99.89
N PRO A 359 -40.32 73.86 100.41
CA PRO A 359 -39.08 74.30 99.77
C PRO A 359 -37.80 73.49 100.22
N SER A 360 -36.67 73.85 99.58
CA SER A 360 -35.27 73.96 100.09
C SER A 360 -34.52 72.78 100.74
N GLU A 361 -33.39 72.40 100.14
CA GLU A 361 -31.98 72.50 100.65
C GLU A 361 -31.09 71.59 99.77
N GLU A 362 -30.15 72.12 98.99
CA GLU A 362 -28.77 72.49 99.33
C GLU A 362 -27.79 71.29 99.25
N THR A 363 -26.54 71.57 98.82
CA THR A 363 -25.35 70.70 98.68
C THR A 363 -25.22 69.89 97.37
N ASP A 364 -24.04 69.69 96.77
CA ASP A 364 -22.72 70.33 96.76
C ASP A 364 -21.95 69.63 95.61
N LYS A 365 -20.98 70.31 94.99
CA LYS A 365 -19.76 69.79 94.30
C LYS A 365 -19.79 68.46 93.52
N ALA A 366 -19.40 68.52 92.24
CA ALA A 366 -18.07 68.11 91.73
C ALA A 366 -17.93 68.42 90.23
#